data_AF-A0A6P0TGQ6-F1
#
_entry.id   AF-A0A6P0TGQ6-F1
#
_cell.length_a   1.000
_cell.length_b   1.000
_cell.length_c   1.000
_cell.angle_alpha   90.00
_cell.angle_beta   90.00
_cell.angle_gamma   90.00
#
_symmetry.space_group_name_H-M   'P 1'
#
loop_
_entity.id
_entity.type
_entity.pdbx_description
1 polymer ?
#
loop_
_entity_poly.entity_id
_entity_poly.type
_entity_poly.pdbx_seq_one_letter_code
_entity_poly.pdbx_strand_id
1 'polypeptide(L)'
;MYSENENPEDSQLENPEHEYELIKYLTKEDLIEANDAAIRERRNRILRKDFVENLPDDFIYVSPNFFYNNKYEIRLFIVVDDLGNIVLLDVSHLRYNALPTAKLYKDGAVEYESEQEIELKRPYPNKREWQEAFVRKPVRKQ
;
A
#
# COMPACT_ATOMS: atom_id res chain seq x y z
N MET A 1 -49.54 0.30 -20.94
CA MET A 1 -48.25 -0.27 -21.38
C MET A 1 -47.37 0.88 -21.82
N TYR A 2 -46.49 1.35 -20.94
CA TYR A 2 -45.26 2.04 -21.30
C TYR A 2 -44.25 1.58 -20.25
N SER A 3 -43.21 0.89 -20.71
CA SER A 3 -42.15 0.32 -19.88
C SER A 3 -41.32 1.46 -19.30
N GLU A 4 -41.11 1.42 -17.99
CA GLU A 4 -40.05 2.17 -17.34
C GLU A 4 -38.73 1.58 -17.84
N ASN A 5 -37.95 2.39 -18.55
CA ASN A 5 -36.57 2.07 -18.87
C ASN A 5 -35.76 2.20 -17.58
N GLU A 6 -35.59 1.10 -16.87
CA GLU A 6 -34.60 1.02 -15.79
C GLU A 6 -33.20 1.17 -16.40
N ASN A 7 -32.48 2.17 -15.92
CA ASN A 7 -31.11 2.47 -16.30
C ASN A 7 -30.20 1.35 -15.76
N PRO A 8 -29.42 0.63 -16.60
CA PRO A 8 -28.65 -0.53 -16.15
C PRO A 8 -27.45 -0.19 -15.23
N GLU A 9 -27.22 1.10 -14.94
CA GLU A 9 -26.11 1.56 -14.09
C GLU A 9 -26.41 1.60 -12.59
N ASP A 10 -27.67 1.39 -12.17
CA ASP A 10 -28.05 1.31 -10.73
C ASP A 10 -27.91 -0.13 -10.15
N SER A 11 -27.21 -1.02 -10.84
CA SER A 11 -27.02 -2.43 -10.45
C SER A 11 -25.72 -2.71 -9.69
N GLN A 12 -25.12 -1.70 -9.05
CA GLN A 12 -24.15 -1.97 -7.98
C GLN A 12 -24.93 -2.23 -6.69
N LEU A 13 -25.48 -3.44 -6.62
CA LEU A 13 -25.98 -4.06 -5.40
C LEU A 13 -24.97 -3.82 -4.26
N GLU A 14 -25.31 -2.96 -3.32
CA GLU A 14 -24.83 -3.07 -1.94
C GLU A 14 -25.30 -4.45 -1.46
N ASN A 15 -24.44 -5.46 -1.63
CA ASN A 15 -24.69 -6.80 -1.15
C ASN A 15 -24.17 -6.87 0.29
N PRO A 16 -25.05 -6.85 1.32
CA PRO A 16 -24.65 -6.73 2.73
C PRO A 16 -23.99 -8.00 3.30
N GLU A 17 -23.80 -9.05 2.49
CA GLU A 17 -23.28 -10.34 2.95
C GLU A 17 -21.75 -10.44 3.03
N HIS A 18 -21.01 -9.41 2.61
CA HIS A 18 -19.54 -9.43 2.64
C HIS A 18 -18.97 -8.10 3.10
N GLU A 19 -19.18 -7.76 4.37
CA GLU A 19 -18.46 -6.66 4.99
C GLU A 19 -17.00 -7.09 5.20
N TYR A 20 -16.11 -6.50 4.40
CA TYR A 20 -14.67 -6.69 4.49
C TYR A 20 -13.97 -5.36 4.67
N GLU A 21 -12.84 -5.40 5.36
CA GLU A 21 -11.91 -4.27 5.47
C GLU A 21 -10.76 -4.46 4.48
N LEU A 22 -10.38 -3.38 3.80
CA LEU A 22 -9.21 -3.39 2.93
C LEU A 22 -7.97 -3.06 3.75
N ILE A 23 -6.99 -3.97 3.70
CA ILE A 23 -5.74 -3.82 4.44
C ILE A 23 -4.55 -3.94 3.50
N LYS A 24 -3.56 -3.05 3.68
CA LYS A 24 -2.30 -3.14 2.94
C LYS A 24 -1.41 -4.18 3.58
N TYR A 25 -0.75 -4.97 2.75
CA TYR A 25 0.26 -5.92 3.18
C TYR A 25 1.47 -5.85 2.26
N LEU A 26 2.61 -6.27 2.78
CA LEU A 26 3.89 -6.28 2.08
C LEU A 26 4.52 -7.65 2.24
N THR A 27 5.09 -8.18 1.17
CA THR A 27 6.11 -9.22 1.28
C THR A 27 7.41 -8.59 1.77
N LYS A 28 8.39 -9.41 2.17
CA LYS A 28 9.73 -8.89 2.49
C LYS A 28 10.36 -8.15 1.30
N GLU A 29 10.15 -8.64 0.08
CA GLU A 29 10.62 -8.00 -1.15
C GLU A 29 10.02 -6.60 -1.31
N ASP A 30 8.70 -6.46 -1.14
CA ASP A 30 8.02 -5.15 -1.20
C ASP A 30 8.52 -4.20 -0.12
N LEU A 31 8.80 -4.73 1.08
CA LEU A 31 9.32 -3.95 2.21
C LEU A 31 10.74 -3.42 1.92
N ILE A 32 11.60 -4.25 1.33
CA ILE A 32 12.94 -3.86 0.89
C ILE A 32 12.83 -2.78 -0.19
N GLU A 33 12.02 -3.02 -1.22
CA GLU A 33 11.82 -2.06 -2.33
C GLU A 33 11.33 -0.71 -1.81
N ALA A 34 10.34 -0.72 -0.91
CA ALA A 34 9.79 0.49 -0.31
C ALA A 34 10.80 1.21 0.58
N ASN A 35 11.60 0.47 1.38
CA ASN A 35 12.62 1.06 2.23
C ASN A 35 13.78 1.67 1.43
N ASP A 36 14.24 0.99 0.39
CA ASP A 36 15.29 1.49 -0.48
C ASP A 36 14.85 2.74 -1.25
N ALA A 37 13.59 2.78 -1.71
CA ALA A 37 13.01 3.99 -2.27
C ALA A 37 12.98 5.14 -1.24
N ALA A 38 12.56 4.86 0.00
CA ALA A 38 12.51 5.85 1.07
C ALA A 38 13.89 6.42 1.43
N ILE A 39 14.92 5.56 1.48
CA ILE A 39 16.33 5.96 1.70
C ILE A 39 16.82 6.84 0.55
N ARG A 40 16.62 6.40 -0.69
CA ARG A 40 17.05 7.12 -1.90
C ARG A 40 16.37 8.49 -2.02
N GLU A 41 15.11 8.59 -1.61
CA GLU A 41 14.31 9.81 -1.64
C GLU A 41 14.47 10.68 -0.38
N ARG A 42 15.28 10.24 0.58
CA ARG A 42 15.57 10.94 1.84
C ARG A 42 14.31 11.25 2.65
N ARG A 43 13.40 10.28 2.74
CA ARG A 43 12.17 10.37 3.54
C ARG A 43 12.49 10.33 5.04
N ASN A 44 11.55 10.79 5.86
CA ASN A 44 11.78 10.96 7.30
C ASN A 44 11.82 9.63 8.08
N ARG A 45 10.95 8.68 7.76
CA ARG A 45 11.00 7.32 8.32
C ARG A 45 11.52 6.31 7.31
N ILE A 46 12.63 5.69 7.69
CA ILE A 46 13.30 4.60 7.00
C ILE A 46 13.64 3.52 8.03
N LEU A 47 13.79 2.29 7.57
CA LEU A 47 14.24 1.15 8.36
C LEU A 47 15.73 0.91 8.09
N ARG A 48 16.45 0.39 9.10
CA ARG A 48 17.84 0.00 8.88
C ARG A 48 17.89 -1.22 7.95
N LYS A 49 18.83 -1.23 7.00
CA LYS A 49 18.95 -2.32 6.01
C LYS A 49 19.18 -3.68 6.67
N ASP A 50 20.09 -3.73 7.63
CA ASP A 50 20.39 -4.93 8.43
C ASP A 50 19.16 -5.46 9.17
N PHE A 51 18.28 -4.58 9.65
CA PHE A 51 17.03 -5.00 10.25
C PHE A 51 16.11 -5.68 9.23
N VAL A 52 15.87 -5.06 8.07
CA VAL A 52 14.95 -5.59 7.05
C VAL A 52 15.47 -6.89 6.43
N GLU A 53 16.78 -6.98 6.16
CA GLU A 53 17.41 -8.17 5.59
C GLU A 53 17.28 -9.41 6.49
N ASN A 54 17.25 -9.21 7.81
CA ASN A 54 17.12 -10.28 8.80
C ASN A 54 15.66 -10.68 9.10
N LEU A 55 14.66 -10.01 8.51
CA LEU A 55 13.27 -10.40 8.71
C LEU A 55 12.93 -11.72 7.96
N PRO A 56 11.95 -12.53 8.42
CA PRO A 56 11.61 -13.80 7.78
C PRO A 56 11.00 -13.62 6.37
N ASP A 57 11.44 -14.40 5.38
CA ASP A 57 10.94 -14.25 3.99
C ASP A 57 9.45 -14.64 3.86
N ASP A 58 8.99 -15.60 4.66
CA ASP A 58 7.62 -16.14 4.60
C ASP A 58 6.59 -15.33 5.42
N PHE A 59 7.02 -14.24 6.07
CA PHE A 59 6.14 -13.42 6.89
C PHE A 59 5.42 -12.36 6.04
N ILE A 60 4.11 -12.22 6.25
CA ILE A 60 3.31 -11.17 5.61
C ILE A 60 3.26 -9.95 6.53
N TYR A 61 3.88 -8.85 6.09
CA TYR A 61 3.96 -7.62 6.85
C TYR A 61 2.72 -6.77 6.61
N VAL A 62 1.79 -6.81 7.55
CA VAL A 62 0.53 -6.08 7.46
C VAL A 62 0.73 -4.63 7.91
N SER A 63 0.12 -3.69 7.19
CA SER A 63 0.04 -2.29 7.57
C SER A 63 -1.36 -1.93 8.07
N PRO A 64 -1.69 -2.16 9.36
CA PRO A 64 -3.03 -1.92 9.92
C PRO A 64 -3.45 -0.46 9.91
N ASN A 65 -2.50 0.47 9.79
CA ASN A 65 -2.82 1.90 9.78
C ASN A 65 -1.84 2.67 8.89
N PHE A 66 -2.29 3.81 8.41
CA PHE A 66 -1.48 4.78 7.70
C PHE A 66 -2.00 6.20 7.98
N PHE A 67 -1.13 7.20 7.86
CA PHE A 67 -1.60 8.59 7.79
C PHE A 67 -0.78 9.42 6.82
N TYR A 68 -1.40 10.48 6.31
CA TYR A 68 -0.73 11.49 5.50
C TYR A 68 0.18 12.34 6.37
N ASN A 69 1.49 12.07 6.34
CA ASN A 69 2.49 12.82 7.11
C ASN A 69 2.70 14.23 6.50
N ASN A 70 2.63 14.33 5.17
CA ASN A 70 2.50 15.59 4.45
C ASN A 70 1.83 15.35 3.08
N LYS A 71 1.77 16.38 2.23
CA LYS A 71 1.14 16.31 0.89
C LYS A 71 1.74 15.23 -0.04
N TYR A 72 2.93 14.71 0.25
CA TYR A 72 3.68 13.80 -0.64
C TYR A 72 4.18 12.53 0.08
N GLU A 73 3.87 12.37 1.35
CA GLU A 73 4.36 11.29 2.20
C GLU A 73 3.21 10.67 2.98
N ILE A 74 3.05 9.36 2.82
CA ILE A 74 2.19 8.52 3.62
C ILE A 74 3.08 7.73 4.58
N ARG A 75 2.78 7.76 5.88
CA ARG A 75 3.44 6.95 6.88
C ARG A 75 2.67 5.67 7.10
N LEU A 76 3.35 4.54 6.93
CA LEU A 76 2.85 3.20 7.22
C LEU A 76 3.24 2.77 8.62
N PHE A 77 2.36 2.00 9.27
CA PHE A 77 2.62 1.29 10.51
C PHE A 77 2.68 -0.18 10.16
N ILE A 78 3.87 -0.77 10.15
CA ILE A 78 4.09 -2.12 9.64
C ILE A 78 4.34 -3.06 10.82
N VAL A 79 3.52 -4.10 10.94
CA VAL A 79 3.70 -5.18 11.92
C VAL A 79 4.81 -6.11 11.43
N VAL A 80 5.86 -6.31 12.23
CA VAL A 80 7.10 -7.03 11.81
C VAL A 80 7.30 -8.40 12.44
N ASP A 81 6.47 -8.76 13.41
CA ASP A 81 6.52 -10.07 14.07
C ASP A 81 5.17 -10.46 14.70
N ASP A 82 5.08 -11.71 15.14
CA ASP A 82 3.90 -12.28 15.81
C ASP A 82 3.59 -11.62 17.17
N LEU A 83 4.52 -10.85 17.73
CA LEU A 83 4.32 -10.11 18.98
C LEU A 83 3.60 -8.78 18.74
N GLY A 84 3.36 -8.41 17.47
CA GLY A 84 2.71 -7.17 17.11
C GLY A 84 3.63 -5.96 17.18
N ASN A 85 4.95 -6.14 17.12
CA ASN A 85 5.86 -5.00 17.07
C ASN A 85 5.66 -4.21 15.78
N ILE A 86 5.65 -2.88 15.91
CA ILE A 86 5.36 -1.97 14.81
C ILE A 86 6.59 -1.15 14.46
N VAL A 87 6.91 -1.08 13.17
CA VAL A 87 7.87 -0.14 12.61
C VAL A 87 7.18 0.89 11.71
N LEU A 88 7.82 2.04 11.51
CA LEU A 88 7.27 3.13 10.71
C LEU A 88 8.08 3.30 9.44
N LEU A 89 7.40 3.38 8.30
CA LEU A 89 8.02 3.60 6.99
C LEU A 89 7.25 4.67 6.22
N ASP A 90 7.96 5.68 5.72
CA ASP A 90 7.35 6.73 4.89
C ASP A 90 7.47 6.35 3.41
N VAL A 91 6.35 6.38 2.68
CA VAL A 91 6.27 6.06 1.25
C VAL A 91 5.56 7.18 0.47
N SER A 92 5.69 7.17 -0.86
CA SER A 92 4.92 8.07 -1.72
C SER A 92 3.46 7.65 -1.81
N HIS A 93 2.60 8.56 -2.29
CA HIS A 93 1.24 8.21 -2.67
C HIS A 93 1.20 7.14 -3.77
N LEU A 94 2.07 7.26 -4.78
CA LEU A 94 2.11 6.33 -5.89
C LEU A 94 2.49 4.92 -5.42
N ARG A 95 3.53 4.82 -4.58
CA ARG A 95 3.97 3.56 -4.00
C ARG A 95 2.91 2.97 -3.08
N TYR A 96 2.28 3.78 -2.22
CA TYR A 96 1.18 3.33 -1.38
C TYR A 96 0.03 2.73 -2.20
N ASN A 97 -0.35 3.39 -3.29
CA ASN A 97 -1.41 2.91 -4.17
C ASN A 97 -1.02 1.61 -4.90
N ALA A 98 0.26 1.44 -5.20
CA ALA A 98 0.82 0.24 -5.82
C ALA A 98 1.00 -0.94 -4.85
N LEU A 99 0.92 -0.72 -3.52
CA LEU A 99 1.04 -1.81 -2.55
C LEU A 99 -0.12 -2.81 -2.68
N PRO A 100 0.16 -4.11 -2.50
CA PRO A 100 -0.86 -5.14 -2.42
C PRO A 100 -1.92 -4.83 -1.34
N THR A 101 -3.16 -5.21 -1.64
CA THR A 101 -4.29 -5.09 -0.72
C THR A 101 -4.91 -6.45 -0.50
N ALA A 102 -5.28 -6.75 0.74
CA ALA A 102 -6.08 -7.92 1.08
C ALA A 102 -7.46 -7.47 1.55
N LYS A 103 -8.47 -8.30 1.30
CA LYS A 103 -9.80 -8.16 1.91
C LYS A 103 -9.83 -9.02 3.17
N LEU A 104 -10.02 -8.39 4.32
CA LEU A 104 -10.23 -9.05 5.60
C LEU A 104 -11.73 -9.09 5.87
N TYR A 105 -12.32 -10.28 5.82
CA TYR A 105 -13.73 -10.48 6.09
C TYR A 105 -13.99 -10.58 7.60
N LYS A 106 -15.22 -10.26 8.03
CA LYS A 106 -15.62 -10.33 9.45
C LYS A 106 -15.49 -11.70 10.11
N ASP A 107 -15.55 -12.77 9.32
CA ASP A 107 -15.36 -14.15 9.78
C ASP A 107 -13.88 -14.54 9.96
N GLY A 108 -12.96 -13.62 9.64
CA GLY A 108 -11.53 -13.83 9.70
C GLY A 108 -10.93 -14.41 8.41
N ALA A 109 -11.73 -14.64 7.36
CA ALA A 109 -11.21 -15.01 6.06
C ALA A 109 -10.39 -13.86 5.47
N VAL A 110 -9.30 -14.20 4.78
CA VAL A 110 -8.43 -13.23 4.10
C VAL A 110 -8.33 -13.61 2.62
N GLU A 111 -8.71 -12.67 1.75
CA GLU A 111 -8.53 -12.81 0.31
C GLU A 111 -7.41 -11.86 -0.14
N TYR A 112 -6.35 -12.43 -0.69
CA TYR A 112 -5.22 -11.68 -1.23
C TYR A 112 -5.45 -11.34 -2.70
N GLU A 113 -5.07 -10.13 -3.10
CA GLU A 113 -4.98 -9.76 -4.52
C GLU A 113 -4.09 -10.73 -5.30
N SER A 114 -4.49 -11.02 -6.53
CA SER A 114 -3.68 -11.82 -7.46
C SER A 114 -2.44 -11.04 -7.92
N GLU A 115 -1.38 -11.75 -8.32
CA GLU A 115 -0.15 -11.12 -8.81
C GLU A 115 -0.42 -10.23 -10.05
N GLN A 116 -1.41 -10.58 -10.87
CA GLN A 116 -1.82 -9.78 -12.03
C GLN A 116 -2.42 -8.43 -11.64
N GLU A 117 -3.26 -8.40 -10.60
CA GLU A 117 -3.86 -7.17 -10.08
C GLU A 117 -2.82 -6.27 -9.42
N ILE A 118 -1.85 -6.86 -8.72
CA ILE A 118 -0.74 -6.13 -8.10
C ILE A 118 0.13 -5.48 -9.20
N GLU A 119 0.49 -6.23 -10.23
CA GLU A 119 1.33 -5.73 -11.32
C GLU A 119 0.65 -4.60 -12.12
N LEU A 120 -0.67 -4.67 -12.31
CA LEU A 120 -1.44 -3.61 -12.98
C LEU A 120 -1.39 -2.25 -12.26
N LYS A 121 -1.15 -2.24 -10.94
CA LYS A 121 -1.02 -1.01 -10.15
C LYS A 121 0.38 -0.41 -10.20
N ARG A 122 1.40 -1.21 -10.58
CA ARG A 122 2.77 -0.71 -10.67
C ARG A 122 2.87 0.31 -11.82
N PRO A 123 3.58 1.42 -11.62
CA PRO A 123 3.76 2.43 -12.66
C PRO A 123 4.59 1.92 -13.85
N TYR A 124 5.38 0.86 -13.67
CA TYR A 124 6.16 0.22 -14.72
C TYR A 124 5.98 -1.30 -14.67
N PRO A 125 5.81 -1.95 -15.84
CA PRO A 125 5.74 -3.41 -15.90
C PRO A 125 7.09 -4.06 -15.62
N ASN A 126 7.05 -5.32 -15.21
CA ASN A 126 8.18 -6.23 -14.93
C ASN A 126 8.95 -5.92 -13.63
N LYS A 127 8.26 -5.49 -12.57
CA LYS A 127 8.89 -5.22 -11.24
C LYS A 127 10.09 -4.26 -11.31
N ARG A 128 10.14 -3.36 -12.29
CA ARG A 128 11.26 -2.42 -12.45
C ARG A 128 11.21 -1.37 -11.34
N GLU A 129 12.28 -1.24 -10.58
CA GLU A 129 12.39 -0.19 -9.56
C GLU A 129 12.18 1.22 -10.16
N TRP A 130 11.45 2.06 -9.43
CA TRP A 130 11.23 3.47 -9.80
C TRP A 130 11.55 4.45 -8.68
N GLN A 131 12.02 5.63 -9.09
CA GLN A 131 12.37 6.73 -8.21
C GLN A 131 11.39 7.89 -8.33
N GLU A 132 10.91 8.38 -7.19
CA GLU A 132 10.08 9.58 -7.10
C GLU A 132 10.89 10.71 -6.45
N ALA A 133 11.61 11.48 -7.28
CA ALA A 133 12.35 12.63 -6.81
C ALA A 133 11.48 13.90 -6.85
N PHE A 134 11.10 14.42 -5.68
CA PHE A 134 10.45 15.73 -5.60
C PHE A 134 11.49 16.85 -5.58
N VAL A 135 11.53 17.64 -6.66
CA VAL A 135 12.28 18.90 -6.69
C VAL A 135 11.43 19.99 -6.02
N ARG A 136 11.77 20.39 -4.80
CA ARG A 136 11.18 21.59 -4.18
C ARG A 136 11.57 22.80 -5.01
N LYS A 137 10.64 23.36 -5.78
CA LYS A 137 10.88 24.63 -6.48
C LYS A 137 11.15 25.72 -5.42
N PRO A 138 12.27 26.46 -5.51
CA PRO A 138 12.49 27.57 -4.61
C PRO A 138 11.38 28.60 -4.80
N VAL A 139 10.69 28.94 -3.71
CA VAL A 139 9.73 30.04 -3.72
C VAL A 139 10.53 31.33 -3.83
N ARG A 140 10.60 31.93 -5.03
CA ARG A 140 11.06 33.32 -5.15
C ARG A 140 10.03 34.18 -4.41
N LYS A 141 10.41 34.74 -3.26
CA LYS A 141 9.71 35.91 -2.71
C LYS A 141 9.98 37.07 -3.67
N GLN A 142 8.95 37.53 -4.36
CA GLN A 142 8.94 38.86 -4.99
C GLN A 142 8.66 39.91 -3.91
#